data_AF-A0AAN8GQZ2-F1
#
_entry.id   AF-A0AAN8GQZ2-F1
#
_cell.length_a   1.000
_cell.length_b   1.000
_cell.length_c   1.000
_cell.angle_alpha   90.00
_cell.angle_beta   90.00
_cell.angle_gamma   90.00
#
_symmetry.space_group_name_H-M   'P 1'
#
loop_
_entity.id
_entity.type
_entity.pdbx_description
1 polymer ?
#
loop_
_entity_poly.entity_id
_entity_poly.type
_entity_poly.pdbx_seq_one_letter_code
_entity_poly.pdbx_strand_id
1 'polypeptide(L)'
;MAFSAEGEDCLRAGDTCSSDDTCSPRLRTLRQCVAGDGSVKLGPGARNQCETAMTALLSTPLHGCQCKRGMKKEKNCLSIYWSLHQSVLHGLSLVEDYPYEPEERGSDYVRLASIAAESEVTTVNRCLDAAKACNIDETCQKLRTEYVSSCIQPSARSGPCNRPKCNKALRKFFDRVPPDYTNELLFCPCTDTACSERRRQTIVPTCSYEEKEKPNCLAQQRICKADYVCR
;
A
#
# COMPACT_ATOMS: atom_id res chain seq x y z
N MET A 1 -1.84 -27.13 -23.33
CA MET A 1 -0.83 -26.08 -23.12
C MET A 1 -1.43 -25.09 -22.14
N ALA A 2 -1.09 -25.21 -20.86
CA ALA A 2 -1.53 -24.28 -19.84
C ALA A 2 -0.71 -23.01 -19.99
N PHE A 3 -1.34 -21.91 -20.38
CA PHE A 3 -0.74 -20.59 -20.20
C PHE A 3 -0.68 -20.35 -18.69
N SER A 4 0.51 -20.48 -18.12
CA SER A 4 0.81 -19.89 -16.81
C SER A 4 0.62 -18.38 -16.96
N ALA A 5 -0.56 -17.88 -16.58
CA ALA A 5 -0.78 -16.45 -16.43
C ALA A 5 -0.05 -16.01 -15.16
N GLU A 6 1.28 -15.87 -15.22
CA GLU A 6 1.93 -14.85 -14.41
C GLU A 6 1.27 -13.54 -14.84
N GLY A 7 0.44 -12.96 -13.95
CA GLY A 7 -0.23 -11.70 -14.22
C GLY A 7 0.79 -10.66 -14.68
N GLU A 8 0.56 -10.07 -15.85
CA GLU A 8 1.44 -9.03 -16.35
C GLU A 8 1.29 -7.80 -15.45
N ASP A 9 2.41 -7.24 -14.97
CA ASP A 9 2.35 -6.04 -14.13
C ASP A 9 1.75 -4.87 -14.93
N CYS A 10 0.99 -3.99 -14.26
CA CYS A 10 0.29 -2.90 -14.97
C CYS A 10 1.24 -1.92 -15.68
N LEU A 11 2.53 -1.87 -15.33
CA LEU A 11 3.48 -1.03 -16.05
C LEU A 11 3.79 -1.63 -17.41
N ARG A 12 4.08 -2.93 -17.47
CA ARG A 12 4.34 -3.66 -18.71
C ARG A 12 3.11 -3.70 -19.60
N ALA A 13 1.95 -4.02 -19.06
CA ALA A 13 0.71 -4.00 -19.82
C ALA A 13 0.40 -2.59 -20.36
N GLY A 14 0.72 -1.55 -19.58
CA GLY A 14 0.63 -0.15 -19.99
C GLY A 14 1.59 0.22 -21.12
N ASP A 15 2.84 -0.24 -21.07
CA ASP A 15 3.84 -0.01 -22.11
C ASP A 15 3.50 -0.76 -23.40
N THR A 16 3.02 -2.01 -23.29
CA THR A 16 2.51 -2.82 -24.41
C THR A 16 1.34 -2.11 -25.11
N CYS A 17 0.33 -1.66 -24.35
CA CYS A 17 -0.80 -0.91 -24.90
C CYS A 17 -0.37 0.45 -25.48
N SER A 18 0.61 1.12 -24.87
CA SER A 18 1.09 2.41 -25.37
C SER A 18 1.81 2.29 -26.72
N SER A 19 2.37 1.11 -27.00
CA SER A 19 3.08 0.79 -28.25
C SER A 19 2.14 0.26 -29.35
N ASP A 20 0.91 -0.12 -28.99
CA ASP A 20 -0.11 -0.59 -29.95
C ASP A 20 -0.95 0.57 -30.48
N ASP A 21 -1.06 0.69 -31.81
CA ASP A 21 -1.74 1.80 -32.48
C ASP A 21 -3.25 1.86 -32.19
N THR A 22 -3.87 0.73 -31.83
CA THR A 22 -5.30 0.65 -31.53
C THR A 22 -5.58 0.93 -30.05
N CYS A 23 -4.70 0.48 -29.16
CA CYS A 23 -4.83 0.59 -27.71
C CYS A 23 -4.39 1.95 -27.18
N SER A 24 -3.26 2.46 -27.69
CA SER A 24 -2.65 3.74 -27.29
C SER A 24 -3.63 4.93 -27.28
N PRO A 25 -4.46 5.18 -28.32
CA PRO A 25 -5.42 6.28 -28.29
C PRO A 25 -6.50 6.10 -27.22
N ARG A 26 -6.98 4.86 -26.97
CA ARG A 26 -7.98 4.57 -25.93
C ARG A 26 -7.41 4.80 -24.54
N LEU A 27 -6.18 4.35 -24.30
CA LEU A 27 -5.47 4.57 -23.05
C LEU A 27 -5.23 6.07 -22.79
N ARG A 28 -4.89 6.85 -23.82
CA ARG A 28 -4.75 8.31 -23.73
C ARG A 28 -6.08 8.98 -23.38
N THR A 29 -7.18 8.60 -24.03
CA THR A 29 -8.52 9.11 -23.70
C THR A 29 -8.89 8.81 -22.26
N LEU A 30 -8.70 7.56 -21.80
CA LEU A 30 -9.02 7.18 -20.42
C LEU A 30 -8.23 8.00 -19.38
N ARG A 31 -6.94 8.26 -19.62
CA ARG A 31 -6.14 9.14 -18.74
C ARG A 31 -6.70 10.55 -18.64
N GLN A 32 -7.26 11.09 -19.72
CA GLN A 32 -7.92 12.42 -19.71
C GLN A 32 -9.23 12.39 -18.92
N CYS A 33 -9.96 11.27 -18.96
CA CYS A 33 -11.19 11.09 -18.18
C CYS A 33 -10.93 11.15 -16.66
N VAL A 34 -9.86 10.49 -16.22
CA VAL A 34 -9.50 10.31 -14.80
C VAL A 34 -8.85 11.57 -14.20
N ALA A 35 -8.17 12.37 -15.03
CA ALA A 35 -7.46 13.58 -14.59
C ALA A 35 -8.37 14.74 -14.13
N GLY A 36 -9.71 14.58 -14.21
CA GLY A 36 -10.68 15.58 -13.75
C GLY A 36 -10.84 16.80 -14.66
N ASP A 37 -10.02 16.92 -15.71
CA ASP A 37 -10.10 17.93 -16.77
C ASP A 37 -10.69 17.38 -18.09
N GLY A 38 -11.16 16.13 -18.07
CA GLY A 38 -11.70 15.43 -19.24
C GLY A 38 -12.88 16.14 -19.88
N SER A 39 -13.74 16.81 -19.09
CA SER A 39 -14.85 17.61 -19.63
C SER A 39 -14.39 18.83 -20.45
N VAL A 40 -13.24 19.41 -20.09
CA VAL A 40 -12.63 20.55 -20.80
C VAL A 40 -11.84 20.07 -22.03
N LYS A 41 -11.17 18.91 -21.93
CA LYS A 41 -10.31 18.38 -23.00
C LYS A 41 -11.05 17.57 -24.07
N LEU A 42 -12.08 16.81 -23.70
CA LEU A 42 -12.82 15.91 -24.60
C LEU A 42 -14.08 16.57 -25.18
N GLY A 43 -14.49 17.73 -24.64
CA GLY A 43 -15.62 18.51 -25.12
C GLY A 43 -16.99 17.87 -24.84
N PRO A 44 -18.05 18.32 -25.56
CA PRO A 44 -19.37 17.72 -25.48
C PRO A 44 -19.32 16.21 -25.80
N GLY A 45 -19.87 15.37 -24.92
CA GLY A 45 -19.81 13.91 -25.08
C GLY A 45 -18.58 13.23 -24.46
N ALA A 46 -17.78 13.95 -23.66
CA ALA A 46 -16.65 13.40 -22.90
C ALA A 46 -17.00 12.09 -22.18
N ARG A 47 -18.16 12.03 -21.52
CA ARG A 47 -18.63 10.83 -20.82
C ARG A 47 -18.70 9.59 -21.73
N ASN A 48 -19.33 9.71 -22.90
CA ASN A 48 -19.46 8.60 -23.84
C ASN A 48 -18.10 8.19 -24.42
N GLN A 49 -17.21 9.16 -24.65
CA GLN A 49 -15.84 8.88 -25.10
C GLN A 49 -15.04 8.11 -24.03
N CYS A 50 -15.22 8.45 -22.75
CA CYS A 50 -14.63 7.73 -21.63
C CYS A 50 -15.18 6.30 -21.51
N GLU A 51 -16.50 6.13 -21.57
CA GLU A 51 -17.17 4.81 -21.52
C GLU A 51 -16.71 3.91 -22.68
N THR A 52 -16.61 4.47 -23.89
CA THR A 52 -16.13 3.74 -25.08
C THR A 52 -14.66 3.36 -24.96
N ALA A 53 -13.81 4.29 -24.51
CA ALA A 53 -12.38 4.03 -24.32
C ALA A 53 -12.13 2.95 -23.27
N MET A 54 -12.86 3.01 -22.15
CA MET A 54 -12.81 2.01 -21.09
C MET A 54 -13.22 0.63 -21.61
N THR A 55 -14.37 0.53 -22.26
CA THR A 55 -14.88 -0.76 -22.78
C THR A 55 -13.90 -1.42 -23.75
N ALA A 56 -13.26 -0.63 -24.62
CA ALA A 56 -12.23 -1.14 -25.53
C ALA A 56 -10.96 -1.64 -24.81
N LEU A 57 -10.64 -1.08 -23.63
CA LEU A 57 -9.48 -1.50 -22.84
C LEU A 57 -9.78 -2.75 -21.99
N LEU A 58 -11.05 -3.05 -21.69
CA LEU A 58 -11.43 -4.27 -20.97
C LEU A 58 -11.04 -5.56 -21.73
N SER A 59 -10.98 -5.50 -23.07
CA SER A 59 -10.55 -6.62 -23.91
C SER A 59 -9.03 -6.73 -24.08
N THR A 60 -8.26 -5.89 -23.40
CA THR A 60 -6.79 -5.86 -23.52
C THR A 60 -6.11 -6.44 -22.28
N PRO A 61 -4.82 -6.82 -22.35
CA PRO A 61 -4.08 -7.34 -21.18
C PRO A 61 -4.06 -6.38 -19.98
N LEU A 62 -4.32 -5.09 -20.20
CA LEU A 62 -4.45 -4.09 -19.14
C LEU A 62 -5.57 -4.37 -18.14
N HIS A 63 -6.65 -5.04 -18.55
CA HIS A 63 -7.79 -5.29 -17.67
C HIS A 63 -7.42 -6.20 -16.48
N GLY A 64 -6.62 -7.24 -16.73
CA GLY A 64 -6.22 -8.22 -15.73
C GLY A 64 -4.89 -7.92 -15.04
N CYS A 65 -4.31 -6.74 -15.26
CA CYS A 65 -3.01 -6.42 -14.70
C CYS A 65 -3.09 -6.21 -13.19
N GLN A 66 -2.01 -6.54 -12.49
CA GLN A 66 -1.88 -6.31 -11.04
C GLN A 66 -0.57 -5.59 -10.72
N CYS A 67 -0.49 -5.06 -9.50
CA CYS A 67 0.69 -4.40 -8.98
C CYS A 67 1.35 -5.24 -7.87
N LYS A 68 2.63 -4.98 -7.63
CA LYS A 68 3.37 -5.59 -6.52
C LYS A 68 3.62 -4.56 -5.44
N ARG A 69 3.32 -4.91 -4.18
CA ARG A 69 3.53 -4.03 -3.03
C ARG A 69 5.02 -3.69 -2.89
N GLY A 70 5.35 -2.42 -2.63
CA GLY A 70 6.74 -1.99 -2.44
C GLY A 70 7.61 -1.94 -3.71
N MET A 71 7.03 -2.11 -4.91
CA MET A 71 7.75 -1.99 -6.18
C MET A 71 8.23 -0.55 -6.46
N LYS A 72 9.33 -0.39 -7.21
CA LYS A 72 9.97 0.93 -7.43
C LYS A 72 9.05 2.01 -8.01
N LYS A 73 8.10 1.62 -8.88
CA LYS A 73 7.15 2.51 -9.56
C LYS A 73 5.70 2.21 -9.16
N GLU A 74 5.48 1.80 -7.90
CA GLU A 74 4.18 1.38 -7.36
C GLU A 74 3.08 2.40 -7.64
N LYS A 75 3.30 3.68 -7.32
CA LYS A 75 2.33 4.75 -7.58
C LYS A 75 1.91 4.82 -9.06
N ASN A 76 2.84 4.59 -9.99
CA ASN A 76 2.54 4.60 -11.43
C ASN A 76 1.75 3.37 -11.84
N CYS A 77 2.10 2.19 -11.30
CA CYS A 77 1.36 0.95 -11.51
C CYS A 77 -0.10 1.11 -11.06
N LEU A 78 -0.29 1.58 -9.83
CA LEU A 78 -1.62 1.84 -9.25
C LEU A 78 -2.38 2.90 -10.02
N SER A 79 -1.71 3.95 -10.51
CA SER A 79 -2.36 4.95 -11.36
C SER A 79 -2.90 4.34 -12.66
N ILE A 80 -2.23 3.35 -13.25
CA ILE A 80 -2.72 2.64 -14.45
C ILE A 80 -3.92 1.76 -14.07
N TYR A 81 -3.77 0.95 -13.03
CA TYR A 81 -4.83 0.08 -12.53
C TYR A 81 -6.11 0.86 -12.21
N TRP A 82 -5.99 1.91 -11.39
CA TRP A 82 -7.13 2.71 -10.97
C TRP A 82 -7.75 3.53 -12.09
N SER A 83 -7.03 3.79 -13.19
CA SER A 83 -7.63 4.43 -14.36
C SER A 83 -8.68 3.54 -15.01
N LEU A 84 -8.50 2.21 -14.96
CA LEU A 84 -9.43 1.22 -15.50
C LEU A 84 -10.53 0.83 -14.52
N HIS A 85 -10.27 0.94 -13.20
CA HIS A 85 -11.20 0.51 -12.14
C HIS A 85 -11.85 1.70 -11.42
N GLN A 86 -11.90 2.89 -12.03
CA GLN A 86 -12.55 4.04 -11.41
C GLN A 86 -14.08 3.92 -11.52
N SER A 87 -14.73 3.68 -10.38
CA SER A 87 -16.18 3.47 -10.21
C SER A 87 -17.08 4.64 -10.64
N VAL A 88 -16.52 5.79 -11.00
CA VAL A 88 -17.25 6.99 -11.44
C VAL A 88 -18.05 6.72 -12.72
N LEU A 89 -17.62 5.77 -13.56
CA LEU A 89 -18.37 5.42 -14.78
C LEU A 89 -19.49 4.40 -14.56
N HIS A 90 -19.46 3.58 -13.50
CA HIS A 90 -20.30 2.38 -13.46
C HIS A 90 -21.36 2.31 -12.35
N GLY A 91 -21.34 3.14 -11.30
CA GLY A 91 -22.43 3.19 -10.32
C GLY A 91 -22.79 1.85 -9.62
N LEU A 92 -22.01 0.80 -9.86
CA LEU A 92 -22.20 -0.57 -9.41
C LEU A 92 -20.82 -1.09 -9.01
N SER A 93 -20.52 -1.08 -7.72
CA SER A 93 -19.33 -1.74 -7.16
C SER A 93 -19.85 -2.88 -6.29
N LEU A 94 -20.06 -4.06 -6.87
CA LEU A 94 -20.48 -5.26 -6.15
C LEU A 94 -19.30 -6.14 -5.73
N VAL A 95 -18.09 -5.84 -6.19
CA VAL A 95 -16.83 -6.47 -5.77
C VAL A 95 -15.80 -5.37 -5.52
N GLU A 96 -15.03 -5.50 -4.44
CA GLU A 96 -13.93 -4.60 -4.11
C GLU A 96 -12.70 -5.04 -4.91
N ASP A 97 -12.41 -4.33 -6.00
CA ASP A 97 -11.28 -4.62 -6.89
C ASP A 97 -9.95 -4.41 -6.15
N TYR A 98 -9.12 -5.45 -6.08
CA TYR A 98 -7.84 -5.42 -5.36
C TYR A 98 -6.66 -5.22 -6.34
N PRO A 99 -5.93 -4.09 -6.26
CA PRO A 99 -4.91 -3.74 -7.25
C PRO A 99 -3.61 -4.54 -7.14
N TYR A 100 -3.40 -5.25 -6.03
CA TYR A 100 -2.15 -5.96 -5.77
C TYR A 100 -2.28 -7.45 -6.02
N GLU A 101 -1.20 -8.07 -6.47
CA GLU A 101 -1.09 -9.53 -6.51
C GLU A 101 -1.25 -10.09 -5.08
N PRO A 102 -2.02 -11.18 -4.91
CA PRO A 102 -2.05 -11.86 -3.63
C PRO A 102 -0.65 -12.40 -3.32
N GLU A 103 -0.11 -12.07 -2.15
CA GLU A 103 1.07 -12.77 -1.66
C GLU A 103 0.68 -14.23 -1.39
N GLU A 104 1.25 -15.16 -2.17
CA GLU A 104 1.26 -16.57 -1.80
C GLU A 104 2.14 -16.74 -0.56
N ARG A 105 1.53 -16.46 0.59
CA ARG A 105 2.14 -16.74 1.88
C ARG A 105 2.11 -18.25 2.03
N GLY A 106 3.22 -18.89 1.67
CA GLY A 106 3.45 -20.33 1.89
C GLY A 106 2.87 -20.69 3.25
N SER A 107 1.96 -21.66 3.24
CA SER A 107 1.01 -21.94 4.31
C SER A 107 1.72 -22.23 5.64
N ASP A 108 2.06 -21.19 6.40
CA ASP A 108 2.83 -21.26 7.65
C ASP A 108 1.90 -21.58 8.83
N TYR A 109 0.96 -22.52 8.61
CA TYR A 109 0.06 -23.04 9.65
C TYR A 109 0.86 -23.61 10.83
N VAL A 110 2.05 -24.14 10.57
CA VAL A 110 2.98 -24.64 11.60
C VAL A 110 3.43 -23.51 12.53
N ARG A 111 3.75 -22.32 12.00
CA ARG A 111 4.15 -21.17 12.81
C ARG A 111 2.99 -20.60 13.63
N LEU A 112 1.79 -20.53 13.05
CA LEU A 112 0.57 -20.14 13.79
C LEU A 112 0.29 -21.10 14.97
N ALA A 113 0.53 -22.40 14.79
CA ALA A 113 0.43 -23.40 15.86
C ALA A 113 1.53 -23.23 16.93
N SER A 114 2.77 -22.91 16.55
CA SER A 114 3.87 -22.64 17.49
C SER A 114 3.61 -21.40 18.35
N ILE A 115 3.01 -20.34 17.79
CA ILE A 115 2.62 -19.13 18.55
C ILE A 115 1.57 -19.46 19.62
N ALA A 116 0.65 -20.40 19.34
CA ALA A 116 -0.34 -20.85 20.30
C ALA A 116 0.26 -21.75 21.40
N ALA A 117 1.29 -22.54 21.08
CA ALA A 117 1.93 -23.48 22.01
C ALA A 117 2.96 -22.84 22.96
N GLU A 118 3.61 -21.73 22.58
CA GLU A 118 4.64 -21.07 23.40
C GLU A 118 4.10 -20.11 24.51
N SER A 119 2.78 -20.13 24.72
CA SER A 119 2.08 -19.32 25.74
C SER A 119 2.46 -19.68 27.19
N GLU A 120 3.18 -20.77 27.44
CA GLU A 120 3.41 -21.29 28.80
C GLU A 120 4.79 -20.97 29.43
N VAL A 121 5.64 -20.14 28.80
CA VAL A 121 6.97 -19.82 29.36
C VAL A 121 7.02 -18.39 29.92
N THR A 122 6.81 -18.31 31.23
CA THR A 122 7.22 -17.30 32.24
C THR A 122 7.89 -15.99 31.77
N THR A 123 7.31 -14.84 32.11
CA THR A 123 7.97 -13.53 32.37
C THR A 123 8.84 -12.87 31.27
N VAL A 124 8.90 -13.39 30.05
CA VAL A 124 9.73 -12.81 29.00
C VAL A 124 8.93 -11.83 28.13
N ASN A 125 9.40 -10.57 28.02
CA ASN A 125 8.79 -9.54 27.19
C ASN A 125 9.04 -9.85 25.69
N ARG A 126 8.06 -10.49 25.04
CA ARG A 126 8.16 -10.90 23.62
C ARG A 126 8.44 -9.73 22.67
N CYS A 127 7.93 -8.52 22.97
CA CYS A 127 8.24 -7.33 22.17
C CYS A 127 9.71 -6.90 22.30
N LEU A 128 10.34 -7.15 23.45
CA LEU A 128 11.77 -6.90 23.63
C LEU A 128 12.60 -7.91 22.83
N ASP A 129 12.19 -9.18 22.78
CA ASP A 129 12.91 -10.19 22.01
C ASP A 129 12.77 -9.99 20.51
N ALA A 130 11.58 -9.63 20.03
CA ALA A 130 11.38 -9.19 18.64
C ALA A 130 12.30 -8.00 18.30
N ALA A 131 12.43 -7.04 19.23
CA ALA A 131 13.35 -5.91 19.07
C ALA A 131 14.82 -6.33 19.04
N LYS A 132 15.23 -7.36 19.79
CA LYS A 132 16.59 -7.91 19.73
C LYS A 132 16.83 -8.66 18.43
N ALA A 133 15.89 -9.48 17.99
CA ALA A 133 15.98 -10.22 16.73
C ALA A 133 16.16 -9.27 15.54
N CYS A 134 15.35 -8.22 15.46
CA CYS A 134 15.51 -7.17 14.46
C CYS A 134 16.85 -6.43 14.55
N ASN A 135 17.43 -6.29 15.75
CA ASN A 135 18.73 -5.62 15.93
C ASN A 135 19.91 -6.50 15.50
N ILE A 136 19.72 -7.82 15.37
CA ILE A 136 20.74 -8.75 14.87
C ILE A 136 20.73 -8.77 13.33
N ASP A 137 19.55 -8.67 12.72
CA ASP A 137 19.42 -8.60 11.25
C ASP A 137 19.82 -7.21 10.72
N GLU A 138 20.81 -7.16 9.84
CA GLU A 138 21.36 -5.90 9.32
C GLU A 138 20.31 -5.06 8.58
N THR A 139 19.40 -5.69 7.84
CA THR A 139 18.37 -4.98 7.06
C THR A 139 17.32 -4.38 7.97
N CYS A 140 16.81 -5.17 8.92
CA CYS A 140 15.84 -4.75 9.91
C CYS A 140 16.41 -3.63 10.79
N GLN A 141 17.61 -3.83 11.35
CA GLN A 141 18.28 -2.83 12.19
C GLN A 141 18.49 -1.50 11.47
N LYS A 142 18.98 -1.55 10.22
CA LYS A 142 19.24 -0.35 9.41
C LYS A 142 17.95 0.41 9.11
N LEU A 143 16.92 -0.26 8.60
CA LEU A 143 15.65 0.37 8.26
C LEU A 143 14.89 0.84 9.50
N ARG A 144 15.03 0.13 10.62
CA ARG A 144 14.49 0.54 11.91
C ARG A 144 15.08 1.85 12.38
N THR A 145 16.40 1.94 12.38
CA THR A 145 17.14 3.17 12.73
C THR A 145 16.76 4.33 11.80
N GLU A 146 16.59 4.07 10.51
CA GLU A 146 16.18 5.07 9.51
C GLU A 146 14.79 5.66 9.79
N TYR A 147 13.78 4.85 10.09
CA TYR A 147 12.44 5.38 10.38
C TYR A 147 12.39 6.07 11.74
N VAL A 148 13.02 5.49 12.77
CA VAL A 148 13.05 6.08 14.12
C VAL A 148 13.69 7.47 14.09
N SER A 149 14.84 7.61 13.43
CA SER A 149 15.50 8.91 13.27
C SER A 149 14.65 9.90 12.47
N SER A 150 13.94 9.45 11.44
CA SER A 150 13.03 10.31 10.66
C SER A 150 11.79 10.77 11.44
N CYS A 151 11.36 10.01 12.46
CA CYS A 151 10.17 10.32 13.26
C CYS A 151 10.48 11.12 14.53
N ILE A 152 11.71 11.04 15.07
CA ILE A 152 12.11 11.77 16.30
C ILE A 152 12.76 13.13 15.98
N GLN A 153 13.30 13.31 14.76
CA GLN A 153 13.94 14.57 14.37
C GLN A 153 12.95 15.75 14.39
N PRO A 154 13.19 16.79 15.22
CA PRO A 154 12.35 17.99 15.24
C PRO A 154 12.36 18.69 13.88
N SER A 155 11.21 19.14 13.42
CA SER A 155 11.11 19.93 12.19
C SER A 155 10.96 21.40 12.54
N ALA A 156 11.92 22.23 12.14
CA ALA A 156 11.88 23.68 12.34
C ALA A 156 10.64 24.37 11.72
N ARG A 157 9.92 23.69 10.81
CA ARG A 157 8.76 24.22 10.09
C ARG A 157 7.44 23.50 10.37
N SER A 158 7.43 22.36 11.08
CA SER A 158 6.27 21.42 11.07
C SER A 158 5.84 20.89 12.43
N GLY A 159 6.32 21.47 13.53
CA GLY A 159 5.98 21.01 14.89
C GLY A 159 6.90 19.88 15.36
N PRO A 160 6.39 18.87 16.09
CA PRO A 160 7.22 17.90 16.84
C PRO A 160 8.10 17.02 15.93
N CYS A 161 7.72 16.82 14.67
CA CYS A 161 8.49 16.04 13.69
C CYS A 161 8.09 16.38 12.24
N ASN A 162 8.84 15.85 11.26
CA ASN A 162 8.43 15.85 9.85
C ASN A 162 7.59 14.59 9.55
N ARG A 163 6.28 14.65 9.79
CA ARG A 163 5.34 13.52 9.63
C ARG A 163 5.36 12.88 8.22
N PRO A 164 5.37 13.64 7.09
CA PRO A 164 5.50 13.04 5.76
C PRO A 164 6.78 12.21 5.58
N LYS A 165 7.92 12.69 6.10
CA LYS A 165 9.21 11.97 6.04
C LYS A 165 9.16 10.71 6.91
N CYS A 166 8.61 10.81 8.13
CA CYS A 166 8.39 9.68 9.04
C CYS A 166 7.53 8.59 8.38
N ASN A 167 6.36 8.94 7.85
CA ASN A 167 5.44 8.00 7.21
C ASN A 167 6.03 7.36 5.94
N LYS A 168 6.89 8.08 5.20
CA LYS A 168 7.63 7.51 4.08
C LYS A 168 8.65 6.46 4.54
N ALA A 169 9.39 6.74 5.62
CA ALA A 169 10.37 5.80 6.17
C ALA A 169 9.70 4.57 6.82
N LEU A 170 8.58 4.76 7.53
CA LEU A 170 7.77 3.67 8.08
C LEU A 170 7.25 2.73 6.97
N ARG A 171 6.69 3.28 5.89
CA ARG A 171 6.27 2.46 4.73
C ARG A 171 7.42 1.64 4.18
N LYS A 172 8.57 2.27 3.94
CA LYS A 172 9.79 1.59 3.49
C LYS A 172 10.23 0.47 4.42
N PHE A 173 10.12 0.65 5.74
CA PHE A 173 10.43 -0.40 6.72
C PHE A 173 9.50 -1.62 6.55
N PHE A 174 8.19 -1.40 6.56
CA PHE A 174 7.21 -2.50 6.43
C PHE A 174 7.19 -3.16 5.05
N ASP A 175 7.60 -2.45 3.99
CA ASP A 175 7.64 -3.02 2.63
C ASP A 175 8.95 -3.79 2.34
N ARG A 176 10.02 -3.56 3.11
CA ARG A 176 11.36 -4.11 2.82
C ARG A 176 11.89 -5.07 3.86
N VAL A 177 11.42 -4.97 5.10
CA VAL A 177 11.79 -5.90 6.16
C VAL A 177 10.85 -7.11 6.08
N PRO A 178 11.37 -8.35 6.16
CA PRO A 178 10.54 -9.54 6.15
C PRO A 178 9.40 -9.49 7.19
N PRO A 179 8.20 -9.98 6.84
CA PRO A 179 7.04 -10.03 7.76
C PRO A 179 7.35 -10.69 9.11
N ASP A 180 8.27 -11.65 9.13
CA ASP A 180 8.73 -12.34 10.33
C ASP A 180 9.22 -11.37 11.42
N TYR A 181 9.96 -10.34 11.04
CA TYR A 181 10.42 -9.33 12.00
C TYR A 181 9.35 -8.27 12.25
N THR A 182 8.70 -7.78 11.20
CA THR A 182 7.77 -6.65 11.32
C THR A 182 6.50 -7.02 12.08
N ASN A 183 5.97 -8.22 11.87
CA ASN A 183 4.81 -8.74 12.58
C ASN A 183 5.13 -9.05 14.04
N GLU A 184 6.30 -9.62 14.34
CA GLU A 184 6.71 -9.86 15.73
C GLU A 184 6.89 -8.55 16.51
N LEU A 185 7.40 -7.49 15.87
CA LEU A 185 7.50 -6.17 16.48
C LEU A 185 6.14 -5.48 16.73
N LEU A 186 5.18 -5.69 15.83
CA LEU A 186 3.89 -4.98 15.85
C LEU A 186 2.82 -5.73 16.66
N PHE A 187 2.84 -7.06 16.61
CA PHE A 187 1.80 -7.94 17.14
C PHE A 187 2.28 -8.83 18.29
N CYS A 188 3.45 -8.57 18.86
CA CYS A 188 3.93 -9.28 20.05
C CYS A 188 2.86 -9.28 21.18
N PRO A 189 2.60 -10.44 21.81
CA PRO A 189 1.71 -10.52 22.96
C PRO A 189 2.37 -9.87 24.19
N CYS A 190 1.55 -9.29 25.05
CA CYS A 190 2.00 -8.60 26.26
C CYS A 190 1.14 -8.97 27.46
N THR A 191 1.78 -9.15 28.60
CA THR A 191 1.13 -9.44 29.90
C THR A 191 1.19 -8.26 30.86
N ASP A 192 2.03 -7.25 30.60
CA ASP A 192 2.20 -6.07 31.44
C ASP A 192 2.12 -4.74 30.64
N THR A 193 2.04 -3.63 31.38
CA THR A 193 1.95 -2.28 30.80
C THR A 193 3.24 -1.88 30.10
N ALA A 194 4.41 -2.31 30.59
CA ALA A 194 5.70 -1.95 30.00
C ALA A 194 5.88 -2.54 28.60
N CYS A 195 5.50 -3.80 28.41
CA CYS A 195 5.42 -4.46 27.11
C CYS A 195 4.41 -3.78 26.21
N SER A 196 3.21 -3.49 26.74
CA SER A 196 2.14 -2.85 25.97
C SER A 196 2.55 -1.46 25.45
N GLU A 197 3.24 -0.66 26.27
CA GLU A 197 3.81 0.61 25.84
C GLU A 197 4.94 0.43 24.83
N ARG A 198 5.83 -0.55 25.00
CA ARG A 198 6.85 -0.87 23.99
C ARG A 198 6.22 -1.18 22.63
N ARG A 199 5.17 -2.00 22.61
CA ARG A 199 4.41 -2.32 21.39
C ARG A 199 3.76 -1.09 20.79
N ARG A 200 3.13 -0.23 21.61
CA ARG A 200 2.52 1.03 21.16
C ARG A 200 3.56 1.98 20.54
N GLN A 201 4.78 2.00 21.08
CA GLN A 201 5.87 2.86 20.62
C GLN A 201 6.55 2.36 19.33
N THR A 202 6.25 1.15 18.84
CA THR A 202 6.88 0.56 17.64
C THR A 202 6.87 1.50 16.42
N ILE A 203 5.79 2.26 16.22
CA ILE A 203 5.61 3.19 15.09
C ILE A 203 5.84 4.67 15.45
N VAL A 204 6.32 4.97 16.65
CA VAL A 204 6.50 6.36 17.14
C VAL A 204 5.22 7.20 17.01
N PRO A 205 4.15 6.85 17.77
CA PRO A 205 2.81 7.39 17.57
C PRO A 205 2.74 8.91 17.75
N THR A 206 3.59 9.51 18.59
CA THR A 206 3.68 10.95 18.81
C THR A 206 3.98 11.75 17.53
N CYS A 207 4.54 11.09 16.50
CA CYS A 207 4.82 11.68 15.20
C CYS A 207 3.93 11.10 14.10
N SER A 208 3.78 9.78 14.03
CA SER A 208 3.16 9.08 12.90
C SER A 208 1.63 8.94 13.00
N TYR A 209 1.09 9.00 14.22
CA TYR A 209 -0.33 8.72 14.48
C TYR A 209 -1.06 9.89 15.13
N GLU A 210 -0.57 10.38 16.27
CA GLU A 210 -1.20 11.42 17.06
C GLU A 210 -1.25 12.75 16.28
N GLU A 211 -2.40 13.42 16.34
CA GLU A 211 -2.64 14.75 15.78
C GLU A 211 -3.41 15.58 16.81
N LYS A 212 -3.29 16.91 16.72
CA LYS A 212 -3.97 17.83 17.66
C LYS A 212 -5.49 17.70 17.58
N GLU A 213 -6.00 17.57 16.36
CA GLU A 213 -7.41 17.39 16.08
C GLU A 213 -7.63 15.98 15.53
N LYS A 214 -8.72 15.33 15.94
CA LYS A 214 -9.11 14.01 15.45
C LYS A 214 -10.24 14.17 14.43
N PRO A 215 -9.93 14.15 13.12
CA PRO A 215 -10.95 14.27 12.08
C PRO A 215 -11.88 13.04 12.09
N ASN A 216 -13.10 13.22 11.56
CA ASN A 216 -14.03 12.12 11.37
C ASN A 216 -13.44 11.06 10.41
N CYS A 217 -13.64 9.78 10.71
CA CYS A 217 -13.21 8.64 9.91
C CYS A 217 -13.66 8.76 8.44
N LEU A 218 -14.87 9.25 8.17
CA LEU A 218 -15.36 9.45 6.79
C LEU A 218 -14.58 10.54 6.03
N ALA A 219 -14.11 11.57 6.73
CA ALA A 219 -13.27 12.60 6.11
C ALA A 219 -11.89 12.04 5.76
N GLN A 220 -11.29 11.27 6.67
CA GLN A 220 -10.03 10.56 6.42
C GLN A 220 -10.16 9.55 5.28
N GLN A 221 -11.28 8.82 5.21
CA GLN A 221 -11.56 7.89 4.12
C GLN A 221 -11.57 8.61 2.75
N ARG A 222 -12.15 9.81 2.66
CA ARG A 222 -12.15 10.60 1.40
C ARG A 222 -10.74 11.02 0.99
N ILE A 223 -9.91 11.43 1.95
CA ILE A 223 -8.51 11.78 1.71
C ILE A 223 -7.74 10.54 1.21
N CYS A 224 -7.92 9.40 1.87
CA CYS A 224 -7.29 8.13 1.50
C CYS A 224 -7.71 7.66 0.10
N LYS A 225 -9.01 7.75 -0.24
CA LYS A 225 -9.53 7.41 -1.58
C LYS A 225 -8.96 8.25 -2.72
N ALA A 226 -8.41 9.43 -2.42
CA ALA A 226 -7.76 10.30 -3.41
C ALA A 226 -6.26 9.97 -3.61
N ASP A 227 -5.64 9.19 -2.72
CA ASP A 227 -4.25 8.74 -2.85
C ASP A 227 -4.21 7.30 -3.36
N TYR A 228 -3.47 7.06 -4.45
CA TYR A 228 -3.43 5.75 -5.10
C TYR A 228 -2.87 4.61 -4.23
N VAL A 229 -2.01 4.93 -3.25
CA VAL A 229 -1.37 3.92 -2.39
C VAL A 229 -2.19 3.67 -1.13
N CYS A 230 -2.92 4.68 -0.65
CA CYS A 230 -3.80 4.53 0.51
C CYS A 230 -5.11 3.82 0.16
N ARG A 231 -5.68 4.15 -1.01
CA ARG A 231 -6.91 3.57 -1.55
C ARG A 231 -6.78 2.06 -1.73
#